data_AF-A0A8T7HRY9-F1
#
_entry.id   AF-A0A8T7HRY9-F1
#
_cell.length_a   1.000
_cell.length_b   1.000
_cell.length_c   1.000
_cell.angle_alpha   90.00
_cell.angle_beta   90.00
_cell.angle_gamma   90.00
#
_symmetry.space_group_name_H-M   'P 1'
#
loop_
_entity.id
_entity.type
_entity.pdbx_description
1 polymer ?
#
loop_
_entity_poly.entity_id
_entity_poly.type
_entity_poly.pdbx_seq_one_letter_code
_entity_poly.pdbx_strand_id
1 'polypeptide(L)'
;MDFNLVSGFSPKGSQPDAIKKLVENFAAGKKNQTLLGVTGSGKTFTIANLISKLKMPTLVIAHNKTLAAQLYNEFKEFFPKNRVEYFVSYYDYYQPESYIPSRDQYIEKDS
;
A
#
# COMPACT_ATOMS: atom_id res chain seq x y z
N MET A 1 13.03 -11.61 10.49
CA MET A 1 13.10 -10.59 9.43
C MET A 1 13.01 -9.24 10.10
N ASP A 2 13.95 -8.33 9.87
CA ASP A 2 13.91 -6.99 10.44
C ASP A 2 13.63 -5.96 9.35
N PHE A 3 12.64 -5.08 9.59
CA PHE A 3 12.32 -3.96 8.72
C PHE A 3 12.96 -2.68 9.27
N ASN A 4 13.95 -2.17 8.53
CA ASN A 4 14.78 -1.05 8.94
C ASN A 4 14.22 0.25 8.38
N LEU A 5 13.36 0.90 9.16
CA LEU A 5 12.81 2.21 8.81
C LEU A 5 13.91 3.27 8.87
N VAL A 6 14.19 3.91 7.74
CA VAL A 6 15.12 5.04 7.61
C VAL A 6 14.30 6.28 7.29
N SER A 7 14.46 7.33 8.11
CA SER A 7 13.81 8.62 7.87
C SER A 7 14.55 9.73 8.61
N GLY A 8 14.58 10.93 8.03
CA GLY A 8 14.97 12.16 8.75
C GLY A 8 13.88 12.70 9.68
N PHE A 9 12.71 12.05 9.71
CA PHE A 9 11.57 12.46 10.52
C PHE A 9 11.33 11.46 11.64
N SER A 10 10.82 11.96 12.76
CA SER A 10 10.24 11.14 13.83
C SER A 10 8.71 11.27 13.81
N PRO A 11 7.94 10.25 14.25
CA PRO A 11 6.49 10.38 14.38
C PRO A 11 6.10 11.60 15.22
N LYS A 12 5.18 12.41 14.71
CA LYS A 12 4.72 13.67 15.34
C LYS A 12 3.20 13.78 15.34
N GLY A 13 2.67 14.69 16.16
CA GLY A 13 1.23 14.92 16.27
C GLY A 13 0.50 13.66 16.75
N SER A 14 -0.56 13.25 16.05
CA SER A 14 -1.35 12.05 16.38
C SER A 14 -0.72 10.73 15.94
N GLN A 15 0.41 10.75 15.21
CA GLN A 15 1.03 9.53 14.67
C GLN A 15 1.51 8.56 15.77
N PRO A 16 2.20 8.98 16.86
CA PRO A 16 2.68 8.06 17.89
C PRO A 16 1.54 7.24 18.51
N ASP A 17 0.44 7.88 18.87
CA ASP A 17 -0.73 7.24 19.48
C ASP A 17 -1.43 6.30 18.49
N ALA A 18 -1.56 6.71 17.23
CA ALA A 18 -2.12 5.87 16.19
C ALA A 18 -1.29 4.59 15.98
N ILE A 19 0.05 4.72 15.90
CA ILE A 19 0.96 3.58 15.76
C ILE A 19 0.84 2.65 16.97
N LYS A 20 0.86 3.20 18.19
CA LYS A 20 0.75 2.43 19.43
C LYS A 20 -0.55 1.62 19.46
N LYS A 21 -1.68 2.27 19.21
CA LYS A 21 -3.00 1.63 19.21
C LYS A 21 -3.13 0.53 18.16
N LEU A 22 -2.58 0.74 16.96
CA LEU A 22 -2.59 -0.26 15.89
C LEU A 22 -1.77 -1.51 16.27
N VAL A 23 -0.61 -1.32 16.89
CA VAL A 23 0.25 -2.41 17.39
C VAL A 23 -0.44 -3.18 18.52
N GLU A 24 -1.01 -2.49 19.50
CA GLU A 24 -1.70 -3.12 20.63
C GLU A 24 -2.91 -3.94 20.17
N ASN A 25 -3.72 -3.39 19.27
CA ASN A 25 -4.84 -4.09 18.67
C ASN A 25 -4.39 -5.33 17.89
N PHE A 26 -3.26 -5.25 17.17
CA PHE A 26 -2.71 -6.37 16.44
C PHE A 26 -2.28 -7.48 17.41
N ALA A 27 -1.56 -7.12 18.48
CA ALA A 27 -1.17 -8.05 19.54
C ALA A 27 -2.38 -8.67 20.27
N ALA A 28 -3.50 -7.94 20.38
CA ALA A 28 -4.77 -8.43 20.91
C ALA A 28 -5.56 -9.32 19.93
N GLY A 29 -4.99 -9.67 18.77
CA GLY A 29 -5.61 -10.56 17.78
C GLY A 29 -6.72 -9.91 16.95
N LYS A 30 -6.84 -8.58 16.94
CA LYS A 30 -7.84 -7.89 16.11
C LYS A 30 -7.47 -8.02 14.63
N LYS A 31 -8.28 -8.76 13.89
CA LYS A 31 -8.08 -9.02 12.45
C LYS A 31 -8.28 -7.77 11.59
N ASN A 32 -9.26 -6.92 11.94
CA ASN A 32 -9.63 -5.75 11.17
C ASN A 32 -9.41 -4.48 12.00
N GLN A 33 -8.76 -3.48 11.39
CA GLN A 33 -8.49 -2.19 12.02
C GLN A 33 -8.61 -1.07 10.97
N THR A 34 -8.97 0.13 11.42
CA THR A 34 -9.10 1.31 10.56
C THR A 34 -8.25 2.44 11.12
N LEU A 35 -7.31 2.94 10.32
CA LEU A 35 -6.58 4.17 10.60
C LEU A 35 -7.36 5.36 10.04
N LEU A 36 -8.12 6.04 10.90
CA LEU A 36 -8.82 7.27 10.53
C LEU A 36 -7.83 8.45 10.58
N GLY A 37 -7.36 8.90 9.41
CA GLY A 37 -6.40 10.00 9.31
C GLY A 37 -6.78 11.02 8.25
N VAL A 38 -6.71 12.30 8.59
CA VAL A 38 -6.97 13.41 7.65
C VAL A 38 -5.92 13.47 6.54
N THR A 39 -6.24 14.15 5.44
CA THR A 39 -5.28 14.38 4.34
C THR A 39 -4.06 15.16 4.87
N GLY A 40 -2.86 14.79 4.42
CA GLY A 40 -1.61 15.42 4.86
C GLY A 40 -1.08 14.96 6.23
N SER A 41 -1.78 14.06 6.95
CA SER A 41 -1.35 13.62 8.30
C SER A 41 -0.15 12.64 8.32
N GLY A 42 0.46 12.33 7.17
CA GLY A 42 1.56 11.36 7.08
C GLY A 42 1.11 9.90 7.31
N LYS A 43 0.01 9.48 6.67
CA LYS A 43 -0.51 8.11 6.78
C LYS A 43 0.50 7.06 6.34
N THR A 44 1.22 7.26 5.24
CA THR A 44 2.24 6.31 4.77
C THR A 44 3.33 6.10 5.81
N PHE A 45 3.83 7.19 6.42
CA PHE A 45 4.85 7.10 7.46
C PHE A 45 4.34 6.41 8.74
N THR A 46 3.07 6.61 9.08
CA THR A 46 2.40 5.88 10.18
C THR A 46 2.39 4.37 9.90
N ILE A 47 2.03 3.97 8.68
CA ILE A 47 2.04 2.56 8.25
C ILE A 47 3.46 2.00 8.16
N ALA A 48 4.45 2.77 7.72
CA ALA A 48 5.86 2.35 7.71
C ALA A 48 6.36 2.06 9.14
N ASN A 49 6.04 2.91 10.11
CA ASN A 49 6.34 2.65 11.52
C ASN A 49 5.64 1.37 12.03
N LEU A 50 4.40 1.14 11.63
CA LEU A 50 3.67 -0.08 11.98
C LEU A 50 4.36 -1.33 11.42
N ILE A 51 4.73 -1.32 10.14
CA ILE A 51 5.46 -2.43 9.48
C ILE A 51 6.79 -2.71 10.20
N SER A 52 7.56 -1.66 10.54
CA SER A 52 8.83 -1.80 11.25
C SER A 52 8.66 -2.42 12.65
N LYS A 53 7.58 -2.07 13.37
CA LYS A 53 7.27 -2.62 14.69
C LYS A 53 6.76 -4.05 14.65
N LEU A 54 5.86 -4.38 13.72
CA LEU A 54 5.27 -5.72 13.61
C LEU A 54 6.22 -6.73 12.95
N LYS A 55 7.15 -6.25 12.12
CA LYS A 55 8.16 -7.06 11.43
C LYS A 55 7.58 -8.18 10.55
N MET A 56 6.48 -7.88 9.87
CA MET A 56 5.77 -8.83 9.02
C MET A 56 5.79 -8.42 7.54
N PRO A 57 5.94 -9.37 6.61
CA PRO A 57 5.66 -9.12 5.20
C PRO A 57 4.26 -8.53 5.04
N THR A 58 4.16 -7.41 4.33
CA THR A 58 2.93 -6.62 4.24
C THR A 58 2.57 -6.36 2.79
N LEU A 59 1.31 -6.59 2.43
CA LEU A 59 0.74 -6.21 1.15
C LEU A 59 -0.03 -4.88 1.31
N VAL A 60 0.37 -3.86 0.54
CA VAL A 60 -0.35 -2.59 0.47
C VAL A 60 -1.10 -2.54 -0.85
N ILE A 61 -2.42 -2.41 -0.80
CA ILE A 61 -3.28 -2.36 -1.98
C ILE A 61 -3.73 -0.93 -2.22
N ALA A 62 -3.52 -0.42 -3.42
CA ALA A 62 -3.99 0.88 -3.87
C ALA A 62 -4.97 0.71 -5.03
N HIS A 63 -5.96 1.60 -5.11
CA HIS A 63 -7.05 1.49 -6.08
C HIS A 63 -6.67 1.95 -7.50
N ASN A 64 -5.50 2.57 -7.68
CA ASN A 64 -5.04 3.03 -9.00
C ASN A 64 -3.49 2.96 -9.10
N LYS A 65 -2.98 2.94 -10.35
CA LYS A 65 -1.55 2.82 -10.64
C LYS A 65 -0.73 4.01 -10.13
N THR A 66 -1.26 5.23 -10.22
CA THR A 66 -0.55 6.45 -9.80
C THR A 66 -0.25 6.44 -8.30
N LEU A 67 -1.26 6.15 -7.48
CA LEU A 67 -1.10 6.03 -6.03
C LEU A 67 -0.22 4.84 -5.66
N ALA A 68 -0.36 3.71 -6.36
CA ALA A 68 0.50 2.55 -6.14
C ALA A 68 1.98 2.89 -6.38
N ALA A 69 2.30 3.61 -7.46
CA ALA A 69 3.66 4.06 -7.77
C ALA A 69 4.17 5.07 -6.74
N GLN A 70 3.33 6.01 -6.29
CA GLN A 70 3.69 6.95 -5.22
C GLN A 70 4.06 6.21 -3.94
N LEU A 71 3.20 5.29 -3.48
CA LEU A 71 3.44 4.50 -2.27
C LEU A 71 4.69 3.63 -2.40
N TYR A 72 4.92 3.03 -3.57
CA TYR A 72 6.14 2.26 -3.83
C TYR A 72 7.40 3.10 -3.63
N ASN A 73 7.45 4.31 -4.19
CA ASN A 73 8.58 5.22 -4.03
C ASN A 73 8.77 5.63 -2.57
N GLU A 74 7.69 6.04 -1.88
CA GLU A 74 7.74 6.40 -0.45
C GLU A 74 8.26 5.23 0.40
N PHE A 75 7.76 4.01 0.18
CA PHE A 75 8.23 2.84 0.93
C PHE A 75 9.67 2.44 0.60
N LYS A 76 10.12 2.64 -0.65
CA LYS A 76 11.51 2.38 -1.06
C LYS A 76 12.47 3.35 -0.36
N GLU A 77 12.07 4.61 -0.19
CA GLU A 77 12.81 5.60 0.61
C GLU A 77 12.80 5.26 2.11
N PHE A 78 11.65 4.82 2.65
CA PHE A 78 11.54 4.44 4.06
C PHE A 78 12.28 3.15 4.40
N PHE A 79 12.40 2.21 3.46
CA PHE A 79 13.02 0.91 3.69
C PHE A 79 14.10 0.58 2.66
N PRO A 80 15.17 1.40 2.56
CA PRO A 80 16.18 1.26 1.51
C PRO A 80 17.02 -0.02 1.63
N LYS A 81 16.97 -0.66 2.80
CA LYS A 81 17.68 -1.93 3.10
C LYS A 81 16.76 -3.15 3.09
N ASN A 82 15.48 -2.99 2.75
CA ASN A 82 14.52 -4.09 2.66
C ASN A 82 13.99 -4.23 1.23
N ARG A 83 13.41 -5.40 0.94
CA ARG A 83 12.81 -5.69 -0.36
C ARG A 83 11.43 -5.04 -0.46
N VAL A 84 11.37 -3.91 -1.15
CA VAL A 84 10.12 -3.21 -1.50
C VAL A 84 9.83 -3.50 -2.97
N GLU A 85 8.65 -4.08 -3.25
CA GLU A 85 8.27 -4.56 -4.58
C GLU A 85 7.05 -3.82 -5.12
N TYR A 86 6.92 -3.81 -6.44
CA TYR A 86 5.81 -3.17 -7.15
C TYR A 86 5.11 -4.20 -8.04
N PHE A 87 3.83 -4.45 -7.80
CA PHE A 87 3.05 -5.44 -8.53
C PHE A 87 1.78 -4.81 -9.10
N VAL A 88 1.79 -4.56 -10.42
CA VAL A 88 0.66 -3.99 -11.17
C VAL A 88 0.53 -4.70 -12.52
N SER A 89 -0.61 -4.52 -13.18
CA SER A 89 -0.74 -4.92 -14.58
C SER A 89 0.31 -4.20 -15.42
N TYR A 90 1.07 -4.97 -16.20
CA TYR A 90 2.05 -4.47 -17.16
C TYR A 90 1.40 -3.89 -18.42
N TYR A 91 0.09 -4.09 -18.62
CA TYR A 91 -0.64 -3.52 -19.73
C TYR A 91 -1.02 -2.07 -19.45
N ASP A 92 -0.60 -1.15 -20.32
CA ASP A 92 -1.05 0.24 -20.29
C ASP A 92 -2.47 0.38 -20.83
N TYR A 93 -2.76 -0.34 -21.91
CA TYR A 93 -4.09 -0.54 -22.48
C TYR A 93 -4.33 -2.03 -22.63
N TYR A 94 -5.52 -2.48 -22.24
CA TYR A 94 -5.93 -3.87 -22.37
C TYR A 94 -7.36 -3.89 -22.89
N GLN A 95 -7.55 -4.35 -24.12
CA GLN A 95 -8.86 -4.70 -24.63
C GLN A 95 -9.16 -6.16 -24.27
N PRO A 96 -10.12 -6.43 -23.37
CA PRO A 96 -10.55 -7.78 -23.12
C PRO A 96 -11.30 -8.32 -24.34
N GLU A 97 -11.20 -9.64 -24.52
CA GLU A 97 -12.11 -10.36 -25.40
C GLU A 97 -13.56 -10.10 -24.97
N SER A 98 -14.42 -9.74 -25.92
CA SER A 98 -15.82 -9.44 -25.63
C SER A 98 -16.72 -9.67 -26.85
N TYR A 99 -18.02 -9.80 -26.61
CA TYR A 99 -19.03 -9.90 -27.65
C TYR A 99 -20.12 -8.86 -27.38
N ILE A 100 -20.54 -8.14 -28.42
CA ILE A 100 -21.57 -7.10 -28.39
C ILE A 100 -22.81 -7.62 -29.13
N PRO A 101 -23.84 -8.13 -28.42
CA PRO A 101 -25.00 -8.78 -29.04
C PRO A 101 -25.81 -7.86 -29.96
N SER A 102 -25.95 -6.58 -29.61
CA SER A 102 -26.74 -5.61 -30.37
C SER A 102 -26.19 -5.33 -31.78
N ARG A 103 -24.93 -5.69 -32.03
CA ARG A 103 -24.25 -5.54 -33.31
C ARG A 103 -23.79 -6.86 -33.89
N ASP A 104 -24.12 -7.98 -33.24
CA ASP A 104 -23.57 -9.31 -33.53
C ASP A 104 -22.04 -9.26 -33.76
N GLN A 105 -21.34 -8.55 -32.88
CA GLN A 105 -19.92 -8.24 -33.07
C GLN A 105 -19.07 -8.89 -31.99
N TYR A 106 -18.16 -9.77 -32.39
CA TYR A 106 -17.08 -10.27 -31.54
C TYR A 106 -15.87 -9.35 -31.64
N ILE A 107 -15.26 -9.07 -30.48
CA ILE A 107 -14.07 -8.24 -30.31
C ILE A 107 -12.99 -9.13 -29.70
N GLU A 108 -11.96 -9.43 -30.48
CA GLU A 108 -10.80 -10.19 -30.03
C GLU A 108 -9.98 -9.40 -29.00
N LYS A 109 -9.28 -10.15 -28.15
CA LYS A 109 -8.31 -9.61 -27.22
C LYS A 109 -7.13 -8.99 -27.99
N ASP A 110 -6.66 -7.81 -27.56
CA ASP A 110 -5.40 -7.25 -28.07
C ASP A 110 -4.21 -8.15 -27.69
N SER A 111 -3.35 -8.47 -28.68
CA SER A 111 -2.14 -9.30 -28.52
C SER A 111 -1.02 -8.56 -27.78
#